data_AF-A0A136KX43-F1
#
_entry.id   AF-A0A136KX43-F1
#
_cell.length_a   1.000
_cell.length_b   1.000
_cell.length_c   1.000
_cell.angle_alpha   90.00
_cell.angle_beta   90.00
_cell.angle_gamma   90.00
#
_symmetry.space_group_name_H-M   'P 1'
#
loop_
_entity.id
_entity.type
_entity.pdbx_description
1 polymer ?
#
loop_
_entity_poly.entity_id
_entity_poly.type
_entity_poly.pdbx_seq_one_letter_code
_entity_poly.pdbx_strand_id
1 'polypeptide(L)'
;MRPRILSAVASQNQERRPLVERDTYGRAFLQTTNLWEFDDAVRLFTLGRRFAQVAADLMGVDSVRLYHDQALFKEPGGGPTPWHQDQYYWPLDTDRTITMWMPLVPAGQEMGTMRFASGSHQLGSIRPISISDESETFFEEFIAANGYEVSEPPILQAGDATFHSGWVLHAAGGNRSSITREAMTIIYFEDGARLLEPDHADRQRDLERWHPGQQPGELAASRLNPIVFARGAVP
;
A
#
# COMPACT_ATOMS: atom_id res chain seq x y z
N MET A 1 12.54 -7.78 13.74
CA MET A 1 12.26 -6.81 12.66
C MET A 1 11.60 -5.54 13.18
N ARG A 2 10.42 -5.62 13.83
CA ARG A 2 9.67 -4.47 14.38
C ARG A 2 10.53 -3.33 14.98
N PRO A 3 11.47 -3.55 15.92
CA PRO A 3 12.28 -2.46 16.49
C PRO A 3 13.09 -1.66 15.45
N ARG A 4 13.54 -2.30 14.36
CA ARG A 4 14.26 -1.63 13.27
C ARG A 4 13.32 -0.74 12.45
N ILE A 5 12.11 -1.22 12.16
CA ILE A 5 11.08 -0.41 11.48
C ILE A 5 10.70 0.80 12.33
N LEU A 6 10.47 0.63 13.64
CA LEU A 6 10.21 1.78 14.53
C LEU A 6 11.36 2.78 14.54
N SER A 7 12.61 2.31 14.61
CA SER A 7 13.78 3.18 14.57
C SER A 7 13.90 3.94 13.24
N ALA A 8 13.62 3.29 12.11
CA ALA A 8 13.64 3.90 10.79
C ALA A 8 12.50 4.92 10.62
N VAL A 9 11.28 4.61 11.09
CA VAL A 9 10.16 5.56 11.12
C VAL A 9 10.52 6.77 11.98
N ALA A 10 11.08 6.57 13.18
CA ALA A 10 11.43 7.66 14.07
C ALA A 10 12.50 8.60 13.47
N SER A 11 13.44 8.08 12.66
CA SER A 11 14.49 8.89 12.04
C SER A 11 14.03 9.65 10.80
N GLN A 12 13.07 9.10 10.04
CA GLN A 12 12.60 9.69 8.79
C GLN A 12 11.31 10.51 8.93
N ASN A 13 10.48 10.23 9.93
CA ASN A 13 9.24 10.95 10.13
C ASN A 13 9.51 12.42 10.51
N GLN A 14 8.93 13.35 9.75
CA GLN A 14 8.98 14.80 9.99
C GLN A 14 7.66 15.39 10.52
N GLU A 15 6.57 14.62 10.56
CA GLU A 15 5.30 15.07 11.11
C GLU A 15 5.41 15.15 12.65
N ARG A 16 5.06 16.32 13.19
CA ARG A 16 5.14 16.66 14.62
C ARG A 16 3.84 17.24 15.15
N ARG A 17 2.88 17.56 14.29
CA ARG A 17 1.59 18.14 14.68
C ARG A 17 0.73 17.11 15.42
N PRO A 18 -0.07 17.50 16.42
CA PRO A 18 -1.11 16.67 17.01
C PRO A 18 -2.11 16.15 15.98
N LEU A 19 -2.70 14.96 16.19
CA LEU A 19 -3.70 14.38 15.28
C LEU A 19 -4.82 15.37 14.94
N VAL A 20 -5.35 16.09 15.93
CA VAL A 20 -6.47 17.04 15.75
C VAL A 20 -6.17 18.20 14.80
N GLU A 21 -4.89 18.46 14.50
CA GLU A 21 -4.43 19.54 13.61
C GLU A 21 -4.08 19.04 12.19
N ARG A 22 -4.23 17.73 11.93
CA ARG A 22 -3.96 17.13 10.62
C ARG A 22 -5.24 17.06 9.77
N ASP A 23 -5.09 17.02 8.45
CA ASP A 23 -6.20 16.79 7.51
C ASP A 23 -6.75 15.35 7.62
N THR A 24 -7.79 15.00 6.86
CA THR A 24 -8.41 13.66 6.95
C THR A 24 -7.39 12.54 6.72
N TYR A 25 -6.51 12.67 5.73
CA TYR A 25 -5.47 11.67 5.45
C TYR A 25 -4.40 11.64 6.55
N GLY A 26 -3.89 12.80 6.99
CA GLY A 26 -2.91 12.89 8.07
C GLY A 26 -3.45 12.50 9.45
N ARG A 27 -4.76 12.57 9.66
CA ARG A 27 -5.45 12.01 10.84
C ARG A 27 -5.56 10.48 10.79
N ALA A 28 -5.46 9.87 9.61
CA ALA A 28 -5.62 8.44 9.47
C ALA A 28 -4.38 7.69 9.95
N PHE A 29 -3.17 8.16 9.65
CA PHE A 29 -1.92 7.56 10.13
C PHE A 29 -0.72 8.47 9.89
N LEU A 30 0.36 8.18 10.61
CA LEU A 30 1.69 8.54 10.20
C LEU A 30 2.18 7.60 9.09
N GLN A 31 2.57 8.17 7.96
CA GLN A 31 3.15 7.45 6.81
C GLN A 31 4.64 7.73 6.71
N THR A 32 5.43 6.70 6.46
CA THR A 32 6.85 6.85 6.13
C THR A 32 7.23 5.83 5.05
N THR A 33 7.74 6.31 3.93
CA THR A 33 7.94 5.52 2.71
C THR A 33 9.42 5.25 2.44
N ASN A 34 9.73 4.23 1.64
CA ASN A 34 11.09 3.87 1.24
C ASN A 34 12.04 3.66 2.44
N LEU A 35 11.54 3.05 3.51
CA LEU A 35 12.36 2.74 4.69
C LEU A 35 13.53 1.81 4.36
N TRP A 36 13.37 0.95 3.35
CA TRP A 36 14.43 0.11 2.80
C TRP A 36 15.66 0.88 2.27
N GLU A 37 15.55 2.18 1.96
CA GLU A 37 16.69 3.01 1.55
C GLU A 37 17.53 3.49 2.75
N PHE A 38 16.98 3.44 3.97
CA PHE A 38 17.57 4.09 5.15
C PHE A 38 18.04 3.11 6.24
N ASP A 39 17.60 1.86 6.22
CA ASP A 39 18.03 0.84 7.18
C ASP A 39 18.23 -0.52 6.50
N ASP A 40 19.43 -1.09 6.61
CA ASP A 40 19.79 -2.37 5.97
C ASP A 40 18.94 -3.56 6.42
N ALA A 41 18.50 -3.58 7.69
CA ALA A 41 17.64 -4.66 8.17
C ALA A 41 16.23 -4.52 7.59
N VAL A 42 15.72 -3.29 7.46
CA VAL A 42 14.46 -3.03 6.76
C VAL A 42 14.60 -3.34 5.28
N ARG A 43 15.73 -3.04 4.65
CA ARG A 43 16.04 -3.44 3.27
C ARG A 43 15.94 -4.94 3.05
N LEU A 44 16.62 -5.73 3.88
CA LEU A 44 16.58 -7.19 3.79
C LEU A 44 15.17 -7.75 4.00
N PHE A 45 14.36 -7.10 4.84
CA PHE A 45 12.96 -7.46 5.05
C PHE A 45 12.09 -7.12 3.83
N THR A 46 12.15 -5.88 3.34
CA THR A 46 11.36 -5.38 2.20
C THR A 46 11.68 -6.12 0.92
N LEU A 47 12.96 -6.40 0.67
CA LEU A 47 13.44 -7.16 -0.48
C LEU A 47 13.46 -8.67 -0.22
N GLY A 48 12.74 -9.13 0.81
CA GLY A 48 12.64 -10.53 1.17
C GLY A 48 11.96 -11.35 0.08
N ARG A 49 12.72 -12.27 -0.54
CA ARG A 49 12.26 -13.14 -1.64
C ARG A 49 10.95 -13.88 -1.33
N ARG A 50 10.73 -14.28 -0.08
CA ARG A 50 9.52 -15.00 0.34
C ARG A 50 8.24 -14.21 0.08
N PHE A 51 8.23 -12.91 0.36
CA PHE A 51 7.04 -12.06 0.17
C PHE A 51 6.80 -11.80 -1.32
N ALA A 52 7.88 -11.47 -2.04
CA ALA A 52 7.84 -11.25 -3.48
C ALA A 52 7.44 -12.51 -4.27
N GLN A 53 7.82 -13.70 -3.81
CA GLN A 53 7.35 -14.95 -4.42
C GLN A 53 5.84 -15.14 -4.26
N VAL A 54 5.29 -14.91 -3.06
CA VAL A 54 3.84 -14.96 -2.84
C VAL A 54 3.13 -13.94 -3.71
N ALA A 55 3.66 -12.73 -3.82
CA ALA A 55 3.14 -11.70 -4.72
C ALA A 55 3.15 -12.17 -6.19
N ALA A 56 4.25 -12.73 -6.67
CA ALA A 56 4.36 -13.26 -8.03
C ALA A 56 3.37 -14.41 -8.30
N ASP A 57 3.20 -15.32 -7.34
CA ASP A 57 2.26 -16.43 -7.45
C ASP A 57 0.80 -15.96 -7.46
N LEU A 58 0.43 -14.99 -6.61
CA LEU A 58 -0.92 -14.41 -6.58
C LEU A 58 -1.23 -13.59 -7.84
N MET A 59 -0.26 -12.87 -8.39
CA MET A 59 -0.43 -12.12 -9.63
C MET A 59 -0.36 -13.01 -10.89
N GLY A 60 0.18 -14.23 -10.77
CA GLY A 60 0.36 -15.16 -11.88
C GLY A 60 1.50 -14.75 -12.82
N VAL A 61 2.58 -14.16 -12.29
CA VAL A 61 3.72 -13.64 -13.07
C VAL A 61 5.02 -14.34 -12.70
N ASP A 62 6.03 -14.20 -13.56
CA ASP A 62 7.34 -14.84 -13.37
C ASP A 62 8.32 -13.96 -12.60
N SER A 63 8.19 -12.64 -12.69
CA SER A 63 9.14 -11.69 -12.10
C SER A 63 8.39 -10.48 -11.54
N VAL A 64 8.80 -10.02 -10.36
CA VAL A 64 8.21 -8.84 -9.69
C VAL A 64 9.27 -7.87 -9.23
N ARG A 65 8.93 -6.58 -9.34
CA ARG A 65 9.68 -5.44 -8.83
C ARG A 65 9.02 -4.87 -7.59
N LEU A 66 9.83 -4.24 -6.76
CA LEU A 66 9.35 -3.35 -5.71
C LEU A 66 8.80 -2.06 -6.35
N TYR A 67 7.57 -1.65 -6.02
CA TYR A 67 7.12 -0.29 -6.31
C TYR A 67 7.68 0.67 -5.26
N HIS A 68 7.22 0.52 -4.01
CA HIS A 68 7.85 1.07 -2.82
C HIS A 68 7.38 0.31 -1.57
N ASP A 69 8.01 0.58 -0.44
CA ASP A 69 7.50 0.18 0.87
C ASP A 69 6.99 1.38 1.66
N GLN A 70 6.18 1.12 2.69
CA GLN A 70 5.73 2.16 3.61
C GLN A 70 5.31 1.58 4.96
N ALA A 71 5.67 2.30 6.03
CA ALA A 71 5.12 2.09 7.36
C ALA A 71 3.90 3.00 7.56
N LEU A 72 2.83 2.42 8.08
CA LEU A 72 1.55 3.09 8.33
C LEU A 72 1.19 2.94 9.80
N PHE A 73 1.42 3.99 10.59
CA PHE A 73 1.23 3.97 12.04
C PHE A 73 -0.03 4.75 12.39
N LYS A 74 -1.09 4.02 12.73
CA LYS A 74 -2.38 4.61 13.11
C LYS A 74 -2.45 4.74 14.62
N GLU A 75 -2.22 5.97 15.10
CA GLU A 75 -2.22 6.33 16.52
C GLU A 75 -3.61 6.12 17.17
N PRO A 76 -3.72 5.97 18.51
CA PRO A 76 -5.01 5.96 19.21
C PRO A 76 -5.87 7.18 18.87
N GLY A 77 -7.13 6.97 18.52
CA GLY A 77 -8.03 8.01 18.02
C GLY A 77 -7.80 8.40 16.55
N GLY A 78 -6.86 7.75 15.85
CA GLY A 78 -6.63 7.94 14.42
C GLY A 78 -7.87 7.60 13.59
N GLY A 79 -8.18 8.45 12.62
CA GLY A 79 -9.37 8.36 11.78
C GLY A 79 -9.37 7.16 10.82
N PRO A 80 -10.49 6.89 10.14
CA PRO A 80 -10.54 5.88 9.09
C PRO A 80 -9.65 6.28 7.90
N THR A 81 -9.30 5.28 7.10
CA THR A 81 -8.72 5.46 5.78
C THR A 81 -9.84 5.24 4.77
N PRO A 82 -10.29 6.28 4.03
CA PRO A 82 -11.41 6.17 3.11
C PRO A 82 -11.27 5.08 2.05
N TRP A 83 -12.38 4.61 1.49
CA TRP A 83 -12.40 3.72 0.34
C TRP A 83 -11.63 4.32 -0.85
N HIS A 84 -10.77 3.52 -1.46
CA HIS A 84 -9.97 3.88 -2.62
C HIS A 84 -9.46 2.64 -3.39
N GLN A 85 -8.87 2.89 -4.56
CA GLN A 85 -8.10 1.92 -5.34
C GLN A 85 -6.66 2.44 -5.43
N ASP A 86 -5.67 1.61 -5.11
CA ASP A 86 -4.25 2.04 -5.12
C ASP A 86 -3.75 2.30 -6.55
N GLN A 87 -4.19 1.51 -7.54
CA GLN A 87 -3.74 1.62 -8.92
C GLN A 87 -4.10 2.97 -9.57
N TYR A 88 -5.05 3.73 -9.01
CA TYR A 88 -5.31 5.13 -9.40
C TYR A 88 -4.02 5.96 -9.40
N TYR A 89 -3.16 5.75 -8.41
CA TYR A 89 -1.92 6.51 -8.22
C TYR A 89 -0.77 6.03 -9.11
N TRP A 90 -0.71 4.75 -9.45
CA TRP A 90 0.48 4.14 -10.03
C TRP A 90 0.56 4.35 -11.55
N PRO A 91 1.65 4.96 -12.07
CA PRO A 91 1.82 5.21 -13.50
C PRO A 91 2.30 3.96 -14.24
N LEU A 92 1.65 2.81 -14.07
CA LEU A 92 2.06 1.52 -14.64
C LEU A 92 1.05 1.05 -15.68
N ASP A 93 1.54 0.58 -16.83
CA ASP A 93 0.73 0.04 -17.93
C ASP A 93 0.23 -1.40 -17.70
N THR A 94 0.38 -1.92 -16.48
CA THR A 94 -0.06 -3.24 -16.06
C THR A 94 -1.03 -3.17 -14.88
N ASP A 95 -1.99 -4.09 -14.87
CA ASP A 95 -2.88 -4.36 -13.74
C ASP A 95 -2.30 -5.43 -12.79
N ARG A 96 -1.13 -6.00 -13.13
CA ARG A 96 -0.41 -6.98 -12.32
C ARG A 96 0.38 -6.26 -11.22
N THR A 97 -0.37 -5.72 -10.28
CA THR A 97 0.13 -5.01 -9.10
C THR A 97 -0.52 -5.57 -7.84
N ILE A 98 0.22 -5.58 -6.74
CA ILE A 98 -0.27 -6.13 -5.48
C ILE A 98 0.41 -5.47 -4.28
N THR A 99 -0.41 -5.13 -3.29
CA THR A 99 0.05 -4.62 -2.00
C THR A 99 0.01 -5.75 -0.98
N MET A 100 1.14 -6.04 -0.35
CA MET A 100 1.18 -6.79 0.91
C MET A 100 0.99 -5.82 2.06
N TRP A 101 0.06 -6.11 2.97
CA TRP A 101 -0.13 -5.37 4.22
C TRP A 101 0.10 -6.32 5.41
N MET A 102 1.00 -5.95 6.33
CA MET A 102 1.39 -6.77 7.48
C MET A 102 1.36 -5.92 8.75
N PRO A 103 0.55 -6.28 9.76
CA PRO A 103 0.63 -5.61 11.05
C PRO A 103 1.87 -6.10 11.81
N LEU A 104 2.53 -5.16 12.50
CA LEU A 104 3.72 -5.42 13.31
C LEU A 104 3.37 -5.77 14.76
N VAL A 105 2.10 -5.60 15.12
CA VAL A 105 1.48 -5.94 16.41
C VAL A 105 0.20 -6.71 16.13
N PRO A 106 -0.33 -7.52 17.08
CA PRO A 106 -1.67 -8.06 16.94
C PRO A 106 -2.67 -6.91 16.68
N ALA A 107 -3.48 -7.04 15.64
CA ALA A 107 -4.40 -6.00 15.19
C ALA A 107 -5.78 -6.58 14.91
N GLY A 108 -6.78 -6.11 15.65
CA GLY A 108 -8.20 -6.36 15.42
C GLY A 108 -8.91 -5.15 14.79
N GLN A 109 -10.21 -5.32 14.54
CA GLN A 109 -11.08 -4.32 13.91
C GLN A 109 -11.12 -2.99 14.67
N GLU A 110 -11.00 -3.04 16.00
CA GLU A 110 -10.92 -1.87 16.87
C GLU A 110 -9.67 -1.02 16.64
N MET A 111 -8.62 -1.59 16.05
CA MET A 111 -7.36 -0.91 15.73
C MET A 111 -7.33 -0.34 14.30
N GLY A 112 -8.42 -0.50 13.53
CA GLY A 112 -8.47 -0.03 12.15
C GLY A 112 -7.71 -0.93 11.18
N THR A 113 -8.11 -2.20 11.12
CA THR A 113 -7.67 -3.17 10.11
C THR A 113 -8.30 -2.88 8.74
N MET A 114 -7.78 -3.57 7.74
CA MET A 114 -8.22 -3.44 6.35
C MET A 114 -9.66 -3.96 6.15
N ARG A 115 -10.41 -3.32 5.25
CA ARG A 115 -11.68 -3.77 4.71
C ARG A 115 -11.55 -3.85 3.20
N PHE A 116 -12.11 -4.88 2.57
CA PHE A 116 -11.99 -5.11 1.13
C PHE A 116 -13.37 -5.41 0.53
N ALA A 117 -13.69 -4.80 -0.60
CA ALA A 117 -14.85 -5.20 -1.40
C ALA A 117 -14.47 -6.39 -2.29
N SER A 118 -14.90 -7.59 -1.89
CA SER A 118 -14.53 -8.85 -2.54
C SER A 118 -14.90 -8.86 -4.02
N GLY A 119 -13.92 -9.10 -4.89
CA GLY A 119 -14.13 -9.17 -6.34
C GLY A 119 -14.14 -7.83 -7.08
N SER A 120 -14.07 -6.69 -6.39
CA SER A 120 -14.16 -5.37 -7.05
C SER A 120 -13.02 -5.10 -8.05
N HIS A 121 -11.86 -5.74 -7.86
CA HIS A 121 -10.70 -5.62 -8.75
C HIS A 121 -10.97 -6.03 -10.21
N GLN A 122 -12.01 -6.84 -10.45
CA GLN A 122 -12.38 -7.29 -11.79
C GLN A 122 -12.91 -6.16 -12.68
N LEU A 123 -13.30 -5.02 -12.10
CA LEU A 123 -13.79 -3.87 -12.86
C LEU A 123 -12.68 -2.94 -13.36
N GLY A 124 -11.44 -3.10 -12.88
CA GLY A 124 -10.38 -2.11 -13.12
C GLY A 124 -10.70 -0.77 -12.45
N SER A 125 -10.44 0.34 -13.16
CA SER A 125 -10.72 1.70 -12.67
C SER A 125 -12.22 1.97 -12.59
N ILE A 126 -12.74 2.23 -11.38
CA ILE A 126 -14.17 2.51 -11.17
C ILE A 126 -14.45 4.01 -11.32
N ARG A 127 -13.64 4.85 -10.68
CA ARG A 127 -13.73 6.31 -10.78
C ARG A 127 -12.37 6.93 -10.49
N PRO A 128 -11.90 7.91 -11.28
CA PRO A 128 -10.64 8.60 -11.02
C PRO A 128 -10.82 9.62 -9.89
N ILE A 129 -10.83 9.15 -8.65
CA ILE A 129 -10.98 9.97 -7.46
C ILE A 129 -9.91 9.61 -6.43
N SER A 130 -9.26 10.64 -5.89
CA SER A 130 -8.29 10.48 -4.81
C SER A 130 -8.96 10.24 -3.47
N ILE A 131 -8.23 9.59 -2.57
CA ILE A 131 -8.68 9.28 -1.22
C ILE A 131 -9.14 10.55 -0.48
N SER A 132 -10.41 10.57 -0.08
CA SER A 132 -11.07 11.74 0.51
C SER A 132 -12.40 11.35 1.15
N ASP A 133 -13.08 12.29 1.82
CA ASP A 133 -14.45 12.07 2.30
C ASP A 133 -15.43 11.85 1.11
N GLU A 134 -15.14 12.43 -0.06
CA GLU A 134 -15.90 12.17 -1.29
C GLU A 134 -15.70 10.73 -1.77
N SER A 135 -14.46 10.21 -1.72
CA SER A 135 -14.19 8.83 -2.11
C SER A 135 -14.83 7.82 -1.16
N GLU A 136 -14.84 8.08 0.16
CA GLU A 136 -15.58 7.23 1.12
C GLU A 136 -17.05 7.14 0.72
N THR A 137 -17.71 8.29 0.58
CA THR A 137 -19.14 8.36 0.29
C THR A 137 -19.48 7.67 -1.02
N PHE A 138 -18.76 8.00 -2.09
CA PHE A 138 -19.04 7.45 -3.43
C PHE A 138 -18.82 5.94 -3.48
N PHE A 139 -17.69 5.43 -2.97
CA PHE A 139 -17.40 4.01 -3.08
C PHE A 139 -18.21 3.17 -2.10
N GLU A 140 -18.60 3.69 -0.94
CA GLU A 140 -19.52 3.00 -0.04
C GLU A 140 -20.90 2.80 -0.69
N GLU A 141 -21.44 3.84 -1.33
CA GLU A 141 -22.68 3.76 -2.12
C GLU A 141 -22.52 2.78 -3.29
N PHE A 142 -21.40 2.84 -4.02
CA PHE A 142 -21.11 1.93 -5.12
C PHE A 142 -21.06 0.47 -4.67
N ILE A 143 -20.37 0.18 -3.56
CA ILE A 143 -20.25 -1.16 -2.97
C ILE A 143 -21.64 -1.71 -2.63
N ALA A 144 -22.47 -0.91 -1.94
CA ALA A 144 -23.81 -1.30 -1.55
C ALA A 144 -24.74 -1.51 -2.75
N ALA A 145 -24.74 -0.58 -3.72
CA ALA A 145 -25.61 -0.63 -4.90
C ALA A 145 -25.31 -1.84 -5.81
N ASN A 146 -24.05 -2.29 -5.84
CA ASN A 146 -23.64 -3.44 -6.65
C ASN A 146 -23.58 -4.76 -5.85
N GLY A 147 -23.94 -4.73 -4.55
CA GLY A 147 -24.01 -5.93 -3.72
C GLY A 147 -22.65 -6.59 -3.46
N TYR A 148 -21.56 -5.81 -3.44
CA TYR A 148 -20.24 -6.34 -3.11
C TYR A 148 -20.19 -6.79 -1.65
N GLU A 149 -19.68 -8.00 -1.41
CA GLU A 149 -19.37 -8.46 -0.06
C GLU A 149 -18.17 -7.68 0.49
N VAL A 150 -18.35 -7.03 1.64
CA VAL A 150 -17.23 -6.42 2.37
C VAL A 150 -16.62 -7.44 3.30
N SER A 151 -15.39 -7.84 3.01
CA SER A 151 -14.58 -8.68 3.87
C SER A 151 -13.68 -7.83 4.76
N GLU A 152 -13.61 -8.19 6.04
CA GLU A 152 -12.68 -7.61 7.00
C GLU A 152 -11.95 -8.78 7.66
N PRO A 153 -10.60 -8.85 7.59
CA PRO A 153 -9.86 -9.88 8.28
C PRO A 153 -10.20 -9.89 9.77
N PRO A 154 -10.23 -11.06 10.42
CA PRO A 154 -10.33 -11.13 11.87
C PRO A 154 -9.04 -10.58 12.50
N ILE A 155 -8.79 -10.90 13.77
CA ILE A 155 -7.55 -10.49 14.43
C ILE A 155 -6.35 -11.08 13.67
N LEU A 156 -5.53 -10.21 13.09
CA LEU A 156 -4.25 -10.57 12.49
C LEU A 156 -3.17 -10.51 13.56
N GLN A 157 -2.39 -11.58 13.69
CA GLN A 157 -1.22 -11.60 14.55
C GLN A 157 -0.07 -10.82 13.91
N ALA A 158 0.92 -10.43 14.73
CA ALA A 158 2.14 -9.84 14.20
C ALA A 158 2.83 -10.81 13.23
N GLY A 159 3.03 -10.36 11.98
CA GLY A 159 3.62 -11.18 10.93
C GLY A 159 2.63 -11.92 10.02
N ASP A 160 1.33 -11.92 10.33
CA ASP A 160 0.31 -12.26 9.35
C ASP A 160 0.30 -11.21 8.22
N ALA A 161 -0.21 -11.55 7.04
CA ALA A 161 -0.28 -10.59 5.95
C ALA A 161 -1.53 -10.80 5.10
N THR A 162 -2.12 -9.69 4.65
CA THR A 162 -3.07 -9.68 3.54
C THR A 162 -2.36 -9.25 2.27
N PHE A 163 -2.86 -9.71 1.13
CA PHE A 163 -2.44 -9.26 -0.19
C PHE A 163 -3.67 -8.81 -0.96
N HIS A 164 -3.60 -7.62 -1.57
CA HIS A 164 -4.70 -7.09 -2.38
C HIS A 164 -4.16 -6.48 -3.67
N SER A 165 -4.86 -6.75 -4.79
CA SER A 165 -4.54 -6.14 -6.08
C SER A 165 -4.78 -4.62 -6.03
N GLY A 166 -4.05 -3.86 -6.85
CA GLY A 166 -4.20 -2.40 -6.94
C GLY A 166 -5.62 -1.92 -7.26
N TRP A 167 -6.45 -2.76 -7.90
CA TRP A 167 -7.85 -2.45 -8.21
C TRP A 167 -8.85 -2.89 -7.15
N VAL A 168 -8.44 -3.60 -6.10
CA VAL A 168 -9.35 -3.92 -5.00
C VAL A 168 -9.75 -2.62 -4.30
N LEU A 169 -11.06 -2.36 -4.21
CA LEU A 169 -11.59 -1.31 -3.37
C LEU A 169 -11.35 -1.72 -1.94
N HIS A 170 -10.63 -0.87 -1.23
CA HIS A 170 -10.28 -1.14 0.15
C HIS A 170 -10.28 0.13 0.98
N ALA A 171 -10.47 -0.06 2.27
CA ALA A 171 -10.50 0.98 3.29
C ALA A 171 -9.87 0.45 4.57
N ALA A 172 -9.75 1.29 5.59
CA ALA A 172 -9.43 0.82 6.93
C ALA A 172 -10.24 1.59 7.98
N GLY A 173 -10.65 0.90 9.04
CA GLY A 173 -11.32 1.55 10.17
C GLY A 173 -10.42 2.58 10.89
N GLY A 174 -11.03 3.38 11.76
CA GLY A 174 -10.31 4.19 12.73
C GLY A 174 -9.76 3.34 13.87
N ASN A 175 -8.71 3.81 14.55
CA ASN A 175 -8.17 3.15 15.72
C ASN A 175 -8.85 3.67 16.99
N ARG A 176 -9.74 2.87 17.53
CA ARG A 176 -10.50 3.12 18.78
C ARG A 176 -9.84 2.48 20.00
N SER A 177 -8.71 1.82 19.83
CA SER A 177 -7.93 1.22 20.92
C SER A 177 -7.02 2.25 21.60
N SER A 178 -6.32 1.82 22.66
CA SER A 178 -5.28 2.61 23.33
C SER A 178 -3.87 2.36 22.80
N ILE A 179 -3.71 1.54 21.75
CA ILE A 179 -2.41 1.11 21.21
C ILE A 179 -2.27 1.59 19.77
N THR A 180 -1.10 2.10 19.39
CA THR A 180 -0.82 2.43 17.98
C THR A 180 -0.81 1.17 17.12
N ARG A 181 -1.59 1.17 16.03
CA ARG A 181 -1.55 0.11 15.02
C ARG A 181 -0.42 0.36 14.04
N GLU A 182 0.65 -0.37 14.23
CA GLU A 182 1.84 -0.34 13.38
C GLU A 182 1.67 -1.36 12.26
N ALA A 183 1.77 -0.93 11.01
CA ALA A 183 1.78 -1.84 9.86
C ALA A 183 2.92 -1.48 8.90
N MET A 184 3.42 -2.49 8.22
CA MET A 184 4.33 -2.36 7.08
C MET A 184 3.60 -2.82 5.84
N THR A 185 3.70 -2.05 4.77
CA THR A 185 3.22 -2.48 3.45
C THR A 185 4.37 -2.53 2.47
N ILE A 186 4.32 -3.49 1.57
CA ILE A 186 5.25 -3.63 0.46
C ILE A 186 4.42 -3.79 -0.80
N ILE A 187 4.65 -2.92 -1.78
CA ILE A 187 3.91 -2.91 -3.03
C ILE A 187 4.80 -3.51 -4.11
N TYR A 188 4.26 -4.45 -4.86
CA TYR A 188 4.94 -5.11 -5.97
C TYR A 188 4.18 -4.90 -7.27
N PHE A 189 4.91 -4.94 -8.37
CA PHE A 189 4.35 -4.96 -9.72
C PHE A 189 5.14 -5.92 -10.62
N GLU A 190 4.52 -6.35 -11.71
CA GLU A 190 5.14 -7.19 -12.74
C GLU A 190 6.35 -6.51 -13.39
N ASP A 191 7.48 -7.23 -13.45
CA ASP A 191 8.65 -6.78 -14.20
C ASP A 191 8.35 -6.73 -15.71
N GLY A 192 8.87 -5.69 -16.38
CA GLY A 192 8.59 -5.44 -17.81
C GLY A 192 7.48 -4.42 -18.07
N ALA A 193 6.73 -4.02 -17.03
CA ALA A 193 5.79 -2.91 -17.11
C ALA A 193 6.48 -1.60 -17.57
N ARG A 194 5.73 -0.74 -18.25
CA ARG A 194 6.17 0.60 -18.68
C ARG A 194 5.40 1.70 -17.98
N LEU A 195 6.01 2.88 -17.99
CA LEU A 195 5.43 4.06 -17.37
C LEU A 195 4.34 4.66 -18.26
N LEU A 196 3.16 4.88 -17.70
CA LEU A 196 2.07 5.57 -18.39
C LEU A 196 2.31 7.09 -18.40
N GLU A 197 1.73 7.75 -19.40
CA GLU A 197 1.52 9.19 -19.36
C GLU A 197 0.55 9.54 -18.21
N PRO A 198 0.94 10.40 -17.26
CA PRO A 198 0.05 10.79 -16.18
C PRO A 198 -1.15 11.58 -16.68
N ASP A 199 -2.36 11.11 -16.34
CA ASP A 199 -3.64 11.72 -16.69
C ASP A 199 -4.18 12.64 -15.58
N HIS A 200 -3.59 12.61 -14.38
CA HIS A 200 -3.90 13.48 -13.27
C HIS A 200 -2.69 13.75 -12.36
N ALA A 201 -2.80 14.80 -11.53
CA ALA A 201 -1.70 15.30 -10.71
C ALA A 201 -1.18 14.29 -9.68
N ASP A 202 -2.05 13.42 -9.14
CA ASP A 202 -1.61 12.34 -8.22
C ASP A 202 -0.63 11.38 -8.91
N ARG A 203 -0.96 10.92 -10.12
CA ARG A 203 -0.12 9.99 -10.88
C ARG A 203 1.18 10.63 -11.34
N GLN A 204 1.14 11.93 -11.66
CA GLN A 204 2.34 12.71 -11.95
C GLN A 204 3.29 12.74 -10.74
N ARG A 205 2.76 12.98 -9.53
CA ARG A 205 3.55 12.95 -8.30
C ARG A 205 4.17 11.59 -8.04
N ASP A 206 3.40 10.52 -8.26
CA ASP A 206 3.89 9.15 -8.08
C ASP A 206 4.98 8.79 -9.10
N LEU A 207 4.84 9.22 -10.36
CA LEU A 207 5.90 9.09 -11.36
C LEU A 207 7.20 9.77 -10.91
N GLU A 208 7.12 11.04 -10.51
CA GLU A 208 8.28 11.82 -10.05
C GLU A 208 8.95 11.22 -8.82
N ARG A 209 8.14 10.68 -7.90
CA ARG A 209 8.61 10.17 -6.61
C ARG A 209 9.20 8.76 -6.71
N TRP A 210 8.53 7.86 -7.43
CA TRP A 210 8.84 6.43 -7.43
C TRP A 210 9.64 5.96 -8.64
N HIS A 211 9.68 6.77 -9.70
CA HIS A 211 10.48 6.50 -10.91
C HIS A 211 11.37 7.69 -11.26
N PRO A 212 12.23 8.16 -10.33
CA PRO A 212 12.99 9.39 -10.52
C PRO A 212 13.92 9.28 -11.73
N GLY A 213 13.83 10.29 -12.61
CA GLY A 213 14.64 10.37 -13.83
C GLY A 213 14.15 9.50 -14.99
N GLN A 214 13.02 8.80 -14.85
CA GLN A 214 12.39 8.07 -15.93
C GLN A 214 11.27 8.88 -16.59
N GLN A 215 10.95 8.55 -17.84
CA GLN A 215 9.89 9.18 -18.62
C GLN A 215 8.79 8.19 -19.00
N PRO A 216 7.55 8.67 -19.27
CA PRO A 216 6.50 7.84 -19.84
C PRO A 216 6.97 7.05 -21.08
N GLY A 217 6.50 5.82 -21.21
CA GLY A 217 6.90 4.86 -22.24
C GLY A 217 8.16 4.06 -21.93
N GLU A 218 9.02 4.50 -21.00
CA GLU A 218 10.17 3.73 -20.54
C GLU A 218 9.75 2.54 -19.67
N LEU A 219 10.63 1.54 -19.54
CA LEU A 219 10.42 0.44 -18.58
C LEU A 219 10.41 0.99 -17.16
N ALA A 220 9.42 0.65 -16.35
CA ALA A 220 9.33 1.00 -14.94
C ALA A 220 10.39 0.23 -14.14
N ALA A 221 11.60 0.77 -14.08
CA ALA A 221 12.80 0.03 -13.69
C ALA A 221 13.90 0.92 -13.08
N SER A 222 13.50 1.98 -12.39
CA SER A 222 14.43 2.89 -11.74
C SER A 222 15.26 2.19 -10.66
N ARG A 223 16.25 2.92 -10.11
CA ARG A 223 17.01 2.47 -8.92
C ARG A 223 16.12 2.15 -7.71
N LEU A 224 14.90 2.71 -7.66
CA LEU A 224 13.95 2.49 -6.58
C LEU A 224 13.09 1.25 -6.77
N ASN A 225 13.09 0.66 -7.97
CA ASN A 225 12.22 -0.45 -8.33
C ASN A 225 13.00 -1.72 -8.66
N PRO A 226 13.90 -2.23 -7.79
CA PRO A 226 14.67 -3.42 -8.08
C PRO A 226 13.75 -4.63 -8.30
N ILE A 227 14.19 -5.58 -9.12
CA ILE A 227 13.61 -6.93 -9.17
C ILE A 227 13.85 -7.57 -7.81
N VAL A 228 12.80 -8.11 -7.20
CA VAL A 228 12.85 -8.76 -5.89
C VAL A 228 12.76 -10.28 -6.02
N PHE A 229 12.01 -10.75 -7.02
CA PHE A 229 11.87 -12.17 -7.31
C PHE A 229 11.73 -12.38 -8.81
N ALA A 230 12.39 -13.43 -9.31
CA ALA A 230 12.19 -13.99 -10.64
C ALA A 230 12.21 -15.53 -10.56
N ARG A 231 11.25 -16.21 -11.18
CA ARG A 231 11.21 -17.68 -11.27
C ARG A 231 12.48 -18.18 -11.95
N GLY A 232 13.07 -19.23 -11.41
CA GLY A 232 14.30 -19.84 -11.94
C GLY A 232 15.60 -19.08 -11.64
N ALA A 233 15.55 -17.86 -11.09
CA ALA A 233 16.76 -17.20 -10.59
C ALA A 233 17.22 -17.86 -9.28
N VAL A 234 18.45 -18.40 -9.27
CA VAL A 234 19.09 -18.96 -8.06
C VAL A 234 19.44 -17.80 -7.09
N PRO A 235 19.25 -17.96 -5.77
CA PRO A 235 19.52 -16.91 -4.78
C PRO A 235 20.96 -16.38 -4.79
#